data_AF-A0A352LPE0-F1
#
_entry.id   AF-A0A352LPE0-F1
#
_cell.length_a   1.000
_cell.length_b   1.000
_cell.length_c   1.000
_cell.angle_alpha   90.00
_cell.angle_beta   90.00
_cell.angle_gamma   90.00
#
_symmetry.space_group_name_H-M   'P 1'
#
loop_
_entity.id
_entity.type
_entity.pdbx_description
1 polymer ?
#
loop_
_entity_poly.entity_id
_entity_poly.type
_entity_poly.pdbx_seq_one_letter_code
_entity_poly.pdbx_strand_id
1 'polypeptide(L)'
;MALKDKGELNKFFIFRPKEKIPEYLEVLKVSEDVEAYADHSIGREALEQLKEKIRAAGGNAVIDYRVENKPYFYGNYVSHAYIAHGKPALVVGITFKGDREKVLAEFDDSEIRKDTAERKAAEAEEARRIHRTEMVTRAVLGVVFGGLALFVLYIAGVAFHVF
;
A
#
# COMPACT_ATOMS: atom_id res chain seq x y z
N MET A 1 15.11 -6.07 27.87
CA MET A 1 16.03 -4.92 28.03
C MET A 1 17.49 -5.30 27.71
N ALA A 2 17.76 -6.03 26.60
CA ALA A 2 19.05 -6.73 26.43
C ALA A 2 19.79 -6.50 25.09
N LEU A 3 19.29 -5.67 24.16
CA LEU A 3 19.98 -5.40 22.89
C LEU A 3 20.21 -3.91 22.57
N LYS A 4 19.82 -3.00 23.48
CA LYS A 4 20.04 -1.55 23.35
C LYS A 4 21.51 -1.11 23.39
N ASP A 5 22.43 -1.96 23.87
CA ASP A 5 23.83 -1.58 24.14
C ASP A 5 24.83 -1.90 23.00
N LYS A 6 24.40 -2.52 21.90
CA LYS A 6 25.24 -2.65 20.71
C LYS A 6 24.87 -1.54 19.74
N GLY A 7 25.66 -0.47 19.69
CA GLY A 7 25.42 0.74 18.89
C GLY A 7 25.17 0.55 17.38
N GLU A 8 25.32 -0.68 16.85
CA GLU A 8 24.95 -1.06 15.49
C GLU A 8 23.46 -1.36 15.32
N LEU A 9 22.76 -1.85 16.36
CA LEU A 9 21.31 -2.14 16.31
C LEU A 9 20.44 -0.87 16.46
N ASN A 10 21.00 0.21 17.02
CA ASN A 10 20.29 1.49 17.18
C ASN A 10 20.28 2.36 15.90
N LYS A 11 21.10 2.04 14.90
CA LYS A 11 21.11 2.77 13.62
C LYS A 11 19.97 2.25 12.75
N PHE A 12 19.16 3.18 12.25
CA PHE A 12 18.07 2.87 11.34
C PHE A 12 18.56 3.00 9.90
N PHE A 13 18.41 1.94 9.09
CA PHE A 13 18.83 1.92 7.71
C PHE A 13 17.67 2.19 6.76
N ILE A 14 17.90 2.98 5.71
CA ILE A 14 16.89 3.27 4.68
C ILE A 14 17.51 2.90 3.35
N PHE A 15 16.90 1.95 2.64
CA PHE A 15 17.30 1.54 1.30
C PHE A 15 16.20 1.92 0.31
N ARG A 16 16.54 2.74 -0.68
CA ARG A 16 15.64 3.14 -1.76
C ARG A 16 15.44 1.99 -2.76
N PRO A 17 14.42 2.08 -3.64
CA PRO A 17 14.25 1.13 -4.73
C PRO A 17 15.53 1.01 -5.54
N LYS A 18 15.97 -0.23 -5.80
CA LYS A 18 17.21 -0.56 -6.55
C LYS A 18 18.53 -0.20 -5.86
N GLU A 19 18.49 0.31 -4.63
CA GLU A 19 19.71 0.52 -3.84
C GLU A 19 20.27 -0.84 -3.42
N LYS A 20 21.57 -1.06 -3.64
CA LYS A 20 22.23 -2.29 -3.20
C LYS A 20 22.49 -2.20 -1.71
N ILE A 21 22.09 -3.23 -0.97
CA ILE A 21 22.46 -3.38 0.43
C ILE A 21 23.99 -3.58 0.48
N PRO A 22 24.72 -2.78 1.27
CA PRO A 22 26.16 -2.91 1.40
C PRO A 22 26.58 -4.32 1.84
N GLU A 23 27.70 -4.81 1.32
CA GLU A 23 28.17 -6.19 1.56
C GLU A 23 28.52 -6.48 3.04
N TYR A 24 28.73 -5.45 3.85
CA TYR A 24 28.98 -5.59 5.28
C TYR A 24 27.69 -5.77 6.11
N LEU A 25 26.51 -5.74 5.47
CA LEU A 25 25.21 -5.91 6.10
C LEU A 25 24.52 -7.19 5.60
N GLU A 26 23.90 -7.91 6.52
CA GLU A 26 23.09 -9.10 6.29
C GLU A 26 21.63 -8.79 6.65
N VAL A 27 20.71 -9.06 5.73
CA VAL A 27 19.27 -8.95 5.99
C VAL A 27 18.78 -10.26 6.60
N LEU A 28 18.33 -10.23 7.85
CA LEU A 28 17.86 -11.41 8.56
C LEU A 28 16.39 -11.72 8.29
N LYS A 29 15.55 -10.68 8.22
CA LYS A 29 14.11 -10.81 8.00
C LYS A 29 13.57 -9.59 7.27
N VAL A 30 12.57 -9.81 6.43
CA VAL A 30 11.82 -8.77 5.70
C VAL A 30 10.34 -9.09 5.83
N SER A 31 9.52 -8.08 6.08
CA SER A 31 8.06 -8.20 6.20
C SER A 31 7.32 -7.66 4.96
N GLU A 32 5.99 -7.73 4.99
CA GLU A 32 5.11 -7.09 4.02
C GLU A 32 5.29 -5.57 4.03
N ASP A 33 4.90 -4.94 2.92
CA ASP A 33 5.01 -3.49 2.73
C ASP A 33 4.05 -2.75 3.66
N VAL A 34 4.59 -1.85 4.47
CA VAL A 34 3.83 -1.02 5.40
C VAL A 34 3.88 0.43 4.94
N GLU A 35 2.87 1.21 5.32
CA GLU A 35 2.82 2.63 5.04
C GLU A 35 2.52 3.46 6.29
N ALA A 36 2.94 4.72 6.24
CA ALA A 36 2.66 5.71 7.26
C ALA A 36 2.22 7.03 6.60
N TYR A 37 1.22 7.66 7.22
CA TYR A 37 0.52 8.83 6.71
C TYR A 37 0.84 10.04 7.57
N ALA A 38 1.21 11.15 6.93
CA ALA A 38 1.31 12.42 7.64
C ALA A 38 0.52 13.50 6.88
N ASP A 39 -0.49 14.04 7.56
CA ASP A 39 -1.34 15.11 7.05
C ASP A 39 -0.62 16.45 7.17
N HIS A 40 -0.71 17.26 6.10
CA HIS A 40 -0.26 18.66 6.07
C HIS A 40 1.25 18.92 6.31
N SER A 41 2.01 17.90 6.65
CA SER A 41 3.41 17.99 7.04
C SER A 41 4.37 17.48 5.95
N ILE A 42 5.56 18.09 5.91
CA ILE A 42 6.73 17.70 5.13
C ILE A 42 6.93 16.17 5.20
N GLY A 43 7.22 15.50 4.07
CA GLY A 43 7.40 14.03 4.01
C GLY A 43 8.42 13.41 4.98
N ARG A 44 9.16 14.22 5.74
CA ARG A 44 9.97 13.82 6.90
C ARG A 44 9.11 13.25 8.04
N GLU A 45 7.92 13.76 8.28
CA GLU A 45 7.05 13.28 9.36
C GLU A 45 6.47 11.89 9.05
N ALA A 46 6.03 11.68 7.81
CA ALA A 46 5.63 10.36 7.32
C ALA A 46 6.76 9.33 7.46
N LEU A 47 8.02 9.74 7.21
CA LEU A 47 9.19 8.89 7.43
C LEU A 47 9.41 8.56 8.91
N GLU A 48 9.28 9.52 9.84
CA GLU A 48 9.45 9.23 11.26
C GLU A 48 8.38 8.29 11.78
N GLN A 49 7.12 8.48 11.39
CA GLN A 49 6.04 7.53 11.72
C GLN A 49 6.31 6.13 11.14
N LEU A 50 6.83 6.05 9.91
CA LEU A 50 7.22 4.78 9.31
C LEU A 50 8.32 4.09 10.13
N LYS A 51 9.34 4.84 10.58
CA LYS A 51 10.40 4.32 11.45
C LYS A 51 9.85 3.81 12.78
N GLU A 52 8.89 4.51 13.38
CA GLU A 52 8.25 4.10 14.63
C GLU A 52 7.51 2.77 14.45
N LYS A 53 6.70 2.63 13.41
CA LYS A 53 6.04 1.35 13.07
C LYS A 53 7.05 0.21 12.89
N ILE A 54 8.14 0.47 12.16
CA ILE A 54 9.18 -0.54 11.91
C ILE A 54 9.88 -0.95 13.21
N ARG A 55 10.20 0.02 14.07
CA ARG A 55 10.82 -0.25 15.39
C ARG A 55 9.88 -0.99 16.34
N ALA A 56 8.58 -0.68 16.31
CA ALA A 56 7.58 -1.39 17.09
C ALA A 56 7.53 -2.88 16.72
N ALA A 57 7.72 -3.19 15.44
CA ALA A 57 7.87 -4.56 14.93
C ALA A 57 9.27 -5.17 15.15
N GLY A 58 10.16 -4.53 15.90
CA GLY A 58 11.53 -4.99 16.14
C GLY A 58 12.48 -4.84 14.95
N GLY A 59 12.07 -4.15 13.88
CA GLY A 59 12.90 -3.85 12.72
C GLY A 59 13.83 -2.65 12.94
N ASN A 60 14.93 -2.62 12.20
CA ASN A 60 15.90 -1.52 12.20
C ASN A 60 16.23 -1.02 10.79
N ALA A 61 15.51 -1.48 9.77
CA ALA A 61 15.69 -1.04 8.40
C ALA A 61 14.36 -0.95 7.65
N VAL A 62 14.33 -0.11 6.62
CA VAL A 62 13.30 -0.11 5.59
C VAL A 62 13.93 -0.40 4.23
N ILE A 63 13.40 -1.41 3.54
CA ILE A 63 13.79 -1.77 2.18
C ILE A 63 12.73 -1.25 1.21
N ASP A 64 13.15 -0.80 0.03
CA ASP A 64 12.26 -0.30 -1.02
C ASP A 64 11.48 0.95 -0.59
N TYR A 65 12.15 1.83 0.14
CA TYR A 65 11.56 3.05 0.70
C TYR A 65 11.17 4.06 -0.38
N ARG A 66 9.89 4.45 -0.38
CA ARG A 66 9.32 5.42 -1.33
C ARG A 66 8.36 6.36 -0.61
N VAL A 67 8.21 7.56 -1.16
CA VAL A 67 7.24 8.55 -0.65
C VAL A 67 6.34 8.94 -1.81
N GLU A 68 5.04 8.79 -1.60
CA GLU A 68 4.00 9.27 -2.50
C GLU A 68 3.43 10.59 -1.97
N ASN A 69 3.10 11.51 -2.87
CA ASN A 69 2.33 12.71 -2.54
C ASN A 69 0.98 12.58 -3.23
N LYS A 70 -0.09 12.42 -2.45
CA LYS A 70 -1.45 12.32 -2.96
C LYS A 70 -2.24 13.58 -2.62
N PRO A 71 -2.88 14.24 -3.59
CA PRO A 71 -3.83 15.29 -3.29
C PRO A 71 -5.05 14.68 -2.59
N TYR A 72 -5.48 15.29 -1.50
CA TYR A 72 -6.73 14.96 -0.82
C TYR A 72 -7.65 16.18 -0.80
N PHE A 73 -8.93 15.96 -1.10
CA PHE A 73 -9.92 17.01 -1.23
C PHE A 73 -10.78 17.05 0.04
N TYR A 74 -10.72 18.16 0.78
CA TYR A 74 -11.60 18.41 1.93
C TYR A 74 -12.59 19.51 1.55
N GLY A 75 -13.76 19.11 1.03
CA GLY A 75 -14.72 20.04 0.43
C GLY A 75 -14.12 20.75 -0.79
N ASN A 76 -14.03 22.08 -0.74
CA ASN A 76 -13.47 22.91 -1.82
C ASN A 76 -11.96 23.15 -1.69
N TYR A 77 -11.29 22.58 -0.69
CA TYR A 77 -9.86 22.75 -0.45
C TYR A 77 -9.08 21.53 -0.93
N VAL A 78 -7.99 21.77 -1.65
CA VAL A 78 -7.00 20.75 -2.02
C VAL A 78 -5.87 20.79 -1.00
N SER A 79 -5.63 19.67 -0.34
CA SER A 79 -4.43 19.46 0.48
C SER A 79 -3.58 18.34 -0.09
N HIS A 80 -2.41 18.12 0.50
CA HIS A 80 -1.48 17.06 0.12
C HIS A 80 -1.20 16.17 1.33
N ALA A 81 -1.39 14.87 1.14
CA ALA A 81 -0.97 13.84 2.07
C ALA A 81 0.35 13.25 1.56
N TYR A 82 1.35 13.18 2.43
CA TYR A 82 2.58 12.45 2.16
C TYR A 82 2.45 11.06 2.76
N ILE A 83 2.65 10.04 1.93
CA ILE A 83 2.54 8.64 2.30
C ILE A 83 3.91 8.01 2.12
N ALA A 84 4.53 7.60 3.23
CA ALA A 84 5.80 6.89 3.21
C ALA A 84 5.52 5.39 3.19
N HIS A 85 6.10 4.68 2.22
CA HIS A 85 5.96 3.23 2.09
C HIS A 85 7.32 2.55 2.17
N GLY A 86 7.33 1.29 2.61
CA GLY A 86 8.47 0.41 2.47
C GLY A 86 8.30 -0.88 3.25
N LYS A 87 9.23 -1.81 3.05
CA LYS A 87 9.23 -3.11 3.71
C LYS A 87 10.06 -3.05 4.99
N PRO A 88 9.46 -3.27 6.17
CA PRO A 88 10.18 -3.40 7.43
C PRO A 88 11.19 -4.55 7.33
N ALA A 89 12.41 -4.31 7.78
CA ALA A 89 13.46 -5.30 7.77
C ALA A 89 14.31 -5.25 9.04
N LEU A 90 14.91 -6.39 9.35
CA LEU A 90 15.91 -6.56 10.37
C LEU A 90 17.25 -6.84 9.68
N VAL A 91 18.22 -5.96 9.92
CA VAL A 91 19.55 -5.97 9.31
C VAL A 91 20.61 -5.99 10.40
N VAL A 92 21.63 -6.82 10.23
CA VAL A 92 22.78 -6.90 11.14
C VAL A 92 24.08 -6.78 10.35
N GLY A 93 25.18 -6.40 11.00
CA GLY A 93 26.50 -6.49 10.38
C GLY A 93 26.91 -7.95 10.20
N ILE A 94 27.65 -8.27 9.13
CA ILE A 94 28.17 -9.63 8.89
C ILE A 94 29.10 -10.12 10.01
N THR A 95 29.70 -9.20 10.76
CA THR A 95 30.57 -9.46 11.92
C THR A 95 29.78 -9.61 13.23
N PHE A 96 28.45 -9.55 13.18
CA PHE A 96 27.59 -9.67 14.35
C PHE A 96 27.75 -11.04 15.01
N LYS A 97 28.33 -11.06 16.21
CA LYS A 97 28.54 -12.28 17.03
C LYS A 97 27.41 -12.54 18.04
N GLY A 98 26.27 -11.87 17.90
CA GLY A 98 25.14 -12.06 18.82
C GLY A 98 24.32 -13.30 18.49
N ASP A 99 23.42 -13.63 19.41
CA ASP A 99 22.47 -14.73 19.25
C ASP A 99 21.40 -14.36 18.22
N ARG A 100 21.54 -14.88 16.99
CA ARG A 100 20.65 -14.58 15.86
C ARG A 100 19.21 -14.97 16.15
N GLU A 101 18.97 -16.08 16.85
CA GLU A 101 17.62 -16.56 17.16
C GLU A 101 16.89 -15.57 18.07
N LYS A 102 17.59 -14.99 19.04
CA LYS A 102 17.02 -13.95 19.92
C LYS A 102 16.69 -12.68 19.17
N VAL A 103 17.57 -12.19 18.29
CA VAL A 103 17.30 -10.98 17.50
C VAL A 103 16.13 -11.21 16.53
N LEU A 104 16.06 -12.38 15.91
CA LEU A 104 14.93 -12.76 15.06
C LEU A 104 13.62 -12.85 15.84
N ALA A 105 13.65 -13.33 17.08
CA ALA A 105 12.48 -13.43 17.94
C ALA A 105 11.95 -12.06 18.40
N GLU A 106 12.79 -11.02 18.41
CA GLU A 106 12.34 -9.65 18.67
C GLU A 106 11.57 -9.04 17.48
N PHE A 107 11.71 -9.61 16.27
CA PHE A 107 10.99 -9.14 15.10
C PHE A 107 9.59 -9.78 15.01
N ASP A 108 8.61 -9.05 15.55
CA ASP A 108 7.20 -9.40 15.47
C ASP A 108 6.46 -8.56 14.42
N ASP A 109 6.14 -9.19 13.30
CA ASP A 109 5.41 -8.57 12.20
C ASP A 109 3.91 -8.88 12.19
N SER A 110 3.35 -9.40 13.29
CA SER A 110 1.93 -9.78 13.36
C SER A 110 1.01 -8.59 13.11
N GLU A 111 1.31 -7.43 13.68
CA GLU A 111 0.49 -6.22 13.52
C GLU A 111 0.55 -5.69 12.08
N ILE A 112 1.74 -5.68 11.48
CA ILE A 112 1.93 -5.26 10.08
C ILE A 112 1.15 -6.17 9.12
N ARG A 113 1.18 -7.49 9.35
CA ARG A 113 0.43 -8.45 8.54
C ARG A 113 -1.07 -8.27 8.68
N LYS A 114 -1.54 -8.00 9.90
CA LYS A 114 -2.96 -7.75 10.17
C LYS A 114 -3.43 -6.47 9.45
N ASP A 115 -2.71 -5.37 9.61
CA ASP A 115 -2.99 -4.08 8.95
C ASP A 115 -3.01 -4.22 7.42
N THR A 116 -2.02 -4.93 6.87
CA THR A 116 -1.93 -5.18 5.43
C THR A 116 -3.07 -6.07 4.91
N ALA A 117 -3.48 -7.07 5.68
CA ALA A 117 -4.59 -7.96 5.33
C ALA A 117 -5.93 -7.21 5.35
N GLU A 118 -6.16 -6.36 6.34
CA GLU A 118 -7.36 -5.51 6.45
C GLU A 118 -7.45 -4.53 5.27
N ARG A 119 -6.33 -3.89 4.90
CA ARG A 119 -6.26 -3.01 3.71
C ARG A 119 -6.55 -3.78 2.42
N LYS A 120 -5.89 -4.91 2.19
CA LYS A 120 -6.12 -5.76 1.00
C LYS A 120 -7.58 -6.22 0.91
N ALA A 121 -8.22 -6.52 2.05
CA ALA A 121 -9.63 -6.90 2.10
C ALA A 121 -10.54 -5.72 1.71
N ALA A 122 -10.27 -4.51 2.22
CA ALA A 122 -11.01 -3.30 1.87
C ALA A 122 -10.88 -2.97 0.37
N GLU A 123 -9.66 -3.02 -0.18
CA GLU A 123 -9.41 -2.81 -1.62
C GLU A 123 -10.14 -3.84 -2.49
N ALA A 124 -10.14 -5.10 -2.08
CA ALA A 124 -10.84 -6.17 -2.81
C ALA A 124 -12.36 -5.96 -2.78
N GLU A 125 -12.92 -5.45 -1.69
CA GLU A 125 -14.35 -5.10 -1.61
C GLU A 125 -14.69 -3.93 -2.54
N GLU A 126 -13.86 -2.88 -2.55
CA GLU A 126 -14.05 -1.73 -3.43
C GLU A 126 -13.95 -2.11 -4.92
N ALA A 127 -12.95 -2.91 -5.30
CA ALA A 127 -12.82 -3.43 -6.65
C ALA A 127 -14.04 -4.26 -7.09
N ARG A 128 -14.60 -5.08 -6.20
CA ARG A 128 -15.84 -5.83 -6.46
C ARG A 128 -17.03 -4.90 -6.65
N ARG A 129 -17.13 -3.83 -5.88
CA ARG A 129 -18.19 -2.82 -6.03
C ARG A 129 -18.09 -2.15 -7.41
N ILE A 130 -16.91 -1.66 -7.80
CA ILE A 130 -16.69 -1.02 -9.11
C ILE A 130 -17.05 -1.97 -10.24
N HIS A 131 -16.55 -3.21 -10.19
CA HIS A 131 -16.84 -4.22 -11.21
C HIS A 131 -18.33 -4.53 -11.34
N ARG A 132 -19.07 -4.60 -10.23
CA ARG A 132 -20.53 -4.75 -10.24
C ARG A 132 -21.19 -3.56 -10.93
N THR A 133 -20.77 -2.34 -10.64
CA THR A 133 -21.33 -1.11 -11.25
C THR A 133 -21.10 -1.08 -12.75
N GLU A 134 -19.90 -1.47 -13.22
CA GLU A 134 -19.60 -1.58 -14.65
C GLU A 134 -20.47 -2.61 -15.36
N MET A 135 -20.67 -3.79 -14.75
CA MET A 135 -21.55 -4.82 -15.30
C MET A 135 -22.99 -4.34 -15.42
N VAL A 136 -23.52 -3.67 -14.38
CA VAL A 136 -24.87 -3.08 -14.43
C VAL A 136 -24.96 -2.01 -15.51
N THR A 137 -23.95 -1.14 -15.62
CA THR A 137 -23.93 -0.07 -16.63
C THR A 137 -23.94 -0.62 -18.04
N ARG A 138 -23.13 -1.66 -18.31
CA ARG A 138 -23.11 -2.35 -19.61
C ARG A 138 -24.44 -3.04 -19.91
N ALA A 139 -25.06 -3.69 -18.92
CA ALA A 139 -26.36 -4.33 -19.08
C ALA A 139 -27.46 -3.30 -19.41
N VAL A 140 -27.49 -2.17 -18.69
CA VAL A 140 -28.46 -1.09 -18.94
C VAL A 140 -28.27 -0.49 -20.32
N LEU A 141 -27.02 -0.17 -20.72
CA LEU A 141 -26.73 0.34 -22.06
C LEU A 141 -27.17 -0.66 -23.14
N GLY A 142 -26.90 -1.95 -22.95
CA GLY A 142 -27.34 -3.01 -23.86
C GLY A 142 -28.87 -3.06 -24.04
N VAL A 143 -29.63 -2.95 -22.95
CA VAL A 143 -31.10 -2.90 -22.98
C VAL A 143 -31.60 -1.63 -23.68
N VAL A 144 -31.00 -0.47 -23.38
CA VAL A 144 -31.39 0.82 -23.99
C VAL A 144 -31.14 0.81 -25.49
N PHE A 145 -29.95 0.42 -25.95
CA PHE A 145 -29.63 0.38 -27.37
C PHE A 145 -30.40 -0.71 -28.12
N GLY A 146 -30.58 -1.89 -27.51
CA GLY A 146 -31.40 -2.97 -28.08
C GLY A 146 -32.88 -2.58 -28.21
N GLY A 147 -33.43 -1.96 -27.17
CA GLY A 147 -34.81 -1.47 -27.18
C GLY A 147 -35.03 -0.34 -28.19
N LEU A 148 -34.09 0.60 -28.30
CA LEU A 148 -34.14 1.68 -29.29
C LEU A 148 -34.10 1.13 -30.73
N ALA A 149 -33.24 0.16 -31.01
CA ALA A 149 -33.14 -0.44 -32.34
C ALA A 149 -34.46 -1.13 -32.76
N LEU A 150 -35.08 -1.89 -31.85
CA LEU A 150 -36.38 -2.52 -32.10
C LEU A 150 -37.49 -1.49 -32.31
N PHE A 151 -37.47 -0.40 -31.54
CA PHE A 151 -38.44 0.68 -31.67
C PHE A 151 -38.33 1.40 -33.03
N VAL A 152 -37.11 1.68 -33.50
CA VAL A 152 -36.88 2.27 -34.83
C VAL A 152 -37.36 1.33 -35.94
N LEU A 153 -37.08 0.03 -35.85
CA LEU A 153 -37.57 -0.96 -36.80
C LEU A 153 -39.10 -1.05 -36.81
N TYR A 154 -39.74 -0.99 -35.65
CA TYR A 154 -41.20 -0.95 -35.54
C TYR A 154 -41.79 0.27 -36.26
N ILE A 155 -41.27 1.47 -35.99
CA ILE A 155 -41.73 2.70 -36.65
C ILE A 155 -41.54 2.61 -38.18
N ALA A 156 -40.38 2.14 -38.64
CA ALA A 156 -40.11 1.96 -40.07
C ALA A 156 -41.07 0.95 -40.71
N GLY A 157 -41.36 -0.17 -40.03
CA GLY A 157 -42.31 -1.18 -40.49
C GLY A 157 -43.75 -0.67 -40.57
N VAL A 158 -44.19 0.13 -39.60
CA VAL A 158 -45.51 0.78 -39.63
C VAL A 158 -45.59 1.80 -40.76
N ALA A 159 -44.56 2.64 -40.94
CA ALA A 159 -44.54 3.63 -42.02
C ALA A 159 -44.62 2.99 -43.42
N PHE A 160 -43.99 1.82 -43.61
CA PHE A 160 -44.05 1.06 -44.86
C PHE A 160 -45.44 0.45 -45.16
N HIS A 161 -46.27 0.18 -44.15
CA HIS A 161 -47.62 -0.37 -44.35
C HIS A 161 -48.69 0.70 -44.60
N VAL A 162 -48.39 1.97 -44.33
CA VAL A 162 -49.34 3.09 -44.46
C VAL A 162 -49.24 3.77 -45.84
N PHE A 163 -48.18 3.48 -46.61
CA PHE A 163 -48.01 3.88 -48.01
C PHE A 163 -48.32 2.73 -48.96
#